data_AF-A0A3D1KYA8-F1
#
_entry.id   AF-A0A3D1KYA8-F1
#
_cell.length_a   1.000
_cell.length_b   1.000
_cell.length_c   1.000
_cell.angle_alpha   90.00
_cell.angle_beta   90.00
_cell.angle_gamma   90.00
#
_symmetry.space_group_name_H-M   'P 1'
#
loop_
_entity.id
_entity.type
_entity.pdbx_description
1 polymer ?
#
loop_
_entity_poly.entity_id
_entity_poly.type
_entity_poly.pdbx_seq_one_letter_code
_entity_poly.pdbx_strand_id
1 'polypeptide(L)'
;TFAGVGAGITGLLPQPVSETEFLGILKSTFKTGVIKHTALLGKPVEKVAVCGGAGSFLLNNAIASGADFFVSADFKYHQFFDAEKKIVIADVG
;
A
#
# COMPACT_ATOMS: atom_id res chain seq x y z
N THR A 1 -19.17 -5.62 16.01
CA THR A 1 -17.85 -5.11 15.57
C THR A 1 -17.75 -3.67 16.01
N PHE A 2 -16.71 -3.27 16.74
CA PHE A 2 -16.55 -1.88 17.18
C PHE A 2 -16.33 -0.99 15.94
N ALA A 3 -17.16 0.04 15.77
CA ALA A 3 -16.96 1.02 14.71
C ALA A 3 -15.64 1.77 14.97
N GLY A 4 -14.66 1.61 14.07
CA GLY A 4 -13.35 2.25 14.17
C GLY A 4 -12.20 1.35 14.65
N VAL A 5 -12.40 0.04 14.80
CA VAL A 5 -11.32 -0.90 15.14
C VAL A 5 -11.13 -1.92 14.02
N GLY A 6 -9.91 -2.04 13.51
CA GLY A 6 -9.54 -2.97 12.45
C GLY A 6 -8.01 -3.16 12.38
N ALA A 7 -7.58 -4.11 11.55
CA ALA A 7 -6.15 -4.43 11.40
C ALA A 7 -5.38 -3.49 10.45
N GLY A 8 -6.09 -2.60 9.74
CA GLY A 8 -5.51 -1.63 8.81
C GLY A 8 -6.35 -0.38 8.68
N ILE A 9 -5.78 0.64 8.05
CA ILE A 9 -6.39 1.96 7.86
C ILE A 9 -6.33 2.31 6.38
N THR A 10 -7.38 2.94 5.86
CA THR A 10 -7.36 3.57 4.52
C THR A 10 -7.55 5.07 4.69
N GLY A 11 -6.76 5.86 3.98
CA GLY A 11 -6.80 7.32 4.03
C GLY A 11 -6.54 7.94 2.66
N LEU A 12 -6.66 9.27 2.61
CA LEU A 12 -6.38 10.08 1.43
C LEU A 12 -5.17 10.97 1.71
N LEU A 13 -4.32 11.14 0.70
CA LEU A 13 -3.29 12.16 0.71
C LEU A 13 -3.92 13.54 0.57
N PRO A 14 -3.33 14.59 1.18
CA PRO A 14 -3.84 15.95 1.03
C PRO A 14 -3.87 16.44 -0.43
N GLN A 15 -2.96 15.93 -1.26
CA GLN A 15 -2.89 16.19 -2.69
C GLN A 15 -2.43 14.92 -3.42
N PRO A 16 -2.96 14.63 -4.62
CA PRO A 16 -2.47 13.53 -5.44
C PRO A 16 -1.01 13.75 -5.84
N VAL A 17 -0.18 12.72 -5.71
CA VAL A 17 1.24 12.74 -6.07
C VAL A 17 1.57 11.64 -7.07
N SER A 18 2.76 11.67 -7.67
CA SER A 18 3.21 10.56 -8.51
C SER A 18 3.60 9.34 -7.67
N GLU A 19 3.56 8.14 -8.27
CA GLU A 19 3.91 6.90 -7.56
C GLU A 19 5.35 6.90 -7.05
N THR A 20 6.28 7.48 -7.81
CA THR A 20 7.69 7.61 -7.42
C THR A 20 7.89 8.60 -6.29
N GLU A 21 7.16 9.72 -6.29
CA GLU A 21 7.15 10.67 -5.20
C GLU A 21 6.57 10.03 -3.92
N PHE A 22 5.47 9.28 -4.05
CA PHE A 22 4.87 8.57 -2.93
C PHE A 22 5.82 7.52 -2.32
N LEU A 23 6.54 6.75 -3.15
CA LEU A 23 7.59 5.85 -2.67
C LEU A 23 8.71 6.62 -1.93
N GLY A 24 9.06 7.82 -2.38
CA GLY A 24 9.97 8.72 -1.68
C GLY A 24 9.45 9.13 -0.30
N ILE A 25 8.18 9.52 -0.21
CA ILE A 25 7.49 9.84 1.05
C ILE A 25 7.55 8.63 1.99
N LEU A 26 7.15 7.44 1.52
CA LEU A 26 7.20 6.21 2.32
C LEU A 26 8.61 5.96 2.88
N LYS A 27 9.64 6.10 2.04
CA LYS A 27 11.02 5.88 2.43
C LYS A 27 11.46 6.84 3.55
N SER A 28 11.11 8.12 3.42
CA SER A 28 11.41 9.14 4.43
C SER A 28 10.61 8.95 5.72
N THR A 29 9.33 8.60 5.63
CA THR A 29 8.44 8.41 6.77
C THR A 29 8.79 7.16 7.58
N PHE A 30 8.98 6.02 6.91
CA PHE A 30 9.29 4.75 7.56
C PHE A 30 10.79 4.53 7.79
N LYS A 31 11.65 5.43 7.29
CA LYS A 31 13.12 5.38 7.41
C LYS A 31 13.71 4.07 6.91
N THR A 32 13.18 3.54 5.82
CA THR A 32 13.63 2.26 5.24
C THR A 32 14.74 2.47 4.21
N GLY A 33 15.63 1.48 4.06
CA GLY A 33 16.68 1.53 3.04
C GLY A 33 16.15 1.27 1.62
N VAL A 34 15.31 0.24 1.49
CA VAL A 34 14.72 -0.22 0.22
C VAL A 34 13.24 -0.49 0.46
N ILE A 35 12.41 -0.20 -0.54
CA ILE A 35 10.99 -0.56 -0.58
C ILE A 35 10.83 -1.55 -1.74
N LYS A 36 10.32 -2.74 -1.46
CA LYS A 36 9.97 -3.69 -2.52
C LYS A 36 8.55 -3.36 -2.97
N HIS A 37 8.30 -3.28 -4.27
CA HIS A 37 6.98 -2.94 -4.75
C HIS A 37 6.62 -3.71 -6.04
N THR A 38 5.32 -3.84 -6.31
CA THR A 38 4.84 -4.33 -7.61
C THR A 38 5.13 -3.31 -8.71
N ALA A 39 4.93 -3.71 -9.97
CA ALA A 39 4.99 -2.78 -11.09
C ALA A 39 4.08 -1.56 -10.84
N LEU A 40 4.62 -0.38 -11.13
CA LEU A 40 3.90 0.88 -11.10
C LEU A 40 2.84 0.92 -12.19
N LEU A 41 1.74 1.62 -11.94
CA LEU A 41 0.55 1.65 -12.80
C LEU A 41 0.45 2.92 -13.66
N GLY A 42 1.35 3.89 -13.46
CA GLY A 42 1.36 5.17 -14.15
C GLY A 42 0.19 6.07 -13.77
N LYS A 43 -0.34 5.93 -12.55
CA LYS A 43 -1.49 6.67 -12.04
C LYS A 43 -1.11 7.57 -10.87
N PRO A 44 -1.78 8.72 -10.67
CA PRO A 44 -1.58 9.50 -9.45
C PRO A 44 -2.02 8.69 -8.22
N VAL A 45 -1.31 8.88 -7.12
CA VAL A 45 -1.61 8.29 -5.81
C VAL A 45 -2.37 9.29 -4.99
N GLU A 46 -3.57 8.92 -4.55
CA GLU A 46 -4.38 9.72 -3.63
C GLU A 46 -4.86 8.86 -2.46
N LYS A 47 -5.38 7.66 -2.73
CA LYS A 47 -5.94 6.78 -1.71
C LYS A 47 -4.96 5.69 -1.34
N VAL A 48 -4.65 5.58 -0.05
CA VAL A 48 -3.65 4.66 0.47
C VAL A 48 -4.25 3.79 1.56
N ALA A 49 -4.07 2.48 1.45
CA ALA A 49 -4.31 1.53 2.52
C ALA A 49 -3.00 1.16 3.21
N VAL A 50 -3.00 1.08 4.54
CA VAL A 50 -1.83 0.76 5.37
C VAL A 50 -2.20 -0.32 6.38
N CYS A 51 -1.34 -1.33 6.51
CA CYS A 51 -1.40 -2.33 7.56
C CYS A 51 0.01 -2.56 8.11
N GLY A 52 0.19 -2.54 9.42
CA GLY A 52 1.47 -2.92 10.03
C GLY A 52 1.68 -4.45 9.99
N GLY A 53 2.94 -4.89 9.92
CA GLY A 53 3.30 -6.31 9.96
C GLY A 53 2.90 -7.08 8.69
N ALA A 54 2.59 -8.37 8.83
CA ALA A 54 2.22 -9.27 7.73
C ALA A 54 0.77 -9.07 7.26
N GLY A 55 0.50 -7.94 6.61
CA GLY A 55 -0.84 -7.49 6.20
C GLY A 55 -1.36 -8.07 4.88
N SER A 56 -0.69 -9.03 4.27
CA SER A 56 -1.05 -9.55 2.94
C SER A 56 -2.48 -10.12 2.85
N PHE A 57 -3.05 -10.58 3.97
CA PHE A 57 -4.45 -11.03 4.06
C PHE A 57 -5.47 -9.89 3.82
N LEU A 58 -5.06 -8.62 3.94
CA LEU A 58 -5.91 -7.46 3.68
C LEU A 58 -5.82 -6.95 2.24
N LEU A 59 -5.02 -7.57 1.36
CA LEU A 59 -4.85 -7.12 -0.02
C LEU A 59 -6.19 -6.97 -0.73
N ASN A 60 -7.07 -7.98 -0.65
CA ASN A 60 -8.40 -7.91 -1.25
C ASN A 60 -9.27 -6.79 -0.66
N ASN A 61 -9.11 -6.49 0.64
CA ASN A 61 -9.83 -5.39 1.28
C ASN A 61 -9.30 -4.03 0.82
N ALA A 62 -7.99 -3.91 0.61
CA ALA A 62 -7.36 -2.71 0.06
C ALA A 62 -7.77 -2.47 -1.41
N ILE A 63 -7.84 -3.53 -2.22
CA ILE A 63 -8.36 -3.47 -3.59
C ILE A 63 -9.84 -3.06 -3.58
N ALA A 64 -10.66 -3.69 -2.72
CA ALA A 64 -12.08 -3.38 -2.62
C ALA A 64 -12.35 -1.96 -2.09
N SER A 65 -11.43 -1.40 -1.27
CA SER A 65 -11.52 0.00 -0.85
C SER A 65 -11.15 0.97 -1.97
N GLY A 66 -10.59 0.49 -3.08
CA GLY A 66 -10.14 1.31 -4.20
C GLY A 66 -8.87 2.11 -3.87
N ALA A 67 -8.02 1.58 -2.99
CA ALA A 67 -6.72 2.19 -2.74
C ALA A 67 -5.80 2.08 -3.97
N ASP A 68 -5.03 3.12 -4.21
CA ASP A 68 -3.99 3.17 -5.26
C ASP A 68 -2.72 2.43 -4.78
N PHE A 69 -2.44 2.54 -3.47
CA PHE A 69 -1.32 1.88 -2.81
C PHE A 69 -1.79 1.08 -1.60
N PHE A 70 -1.20 -0.10 -1.43
CA PHE A 70 -1.27 -0.87 -0.20
C PHE A 70 0.11 -1.01 0.43
N VAL A 71 0.29 -0.42 1.61
CA VAL A 71 1.54 -0.39 2.35
C VAL A 71 1.47 -1.40 3.49
N SER A 72 2.38 -2.36 3.49
CA SER A 72 2.48 -3.37 4.55
C SER A 72 3.90 -3.94 4.58
N ALA A 73 4.14 -5.00 5.36
CA ALA A 73 5.41 -5.74 5.37
C ALA A 73 5.19 -7.25 5.14
N ASP A 74 6.29 -7.98 4.92
CA ASP A 74 6.35 -9.46 4.86
C ASP A 74 5.46 -10.08 3.76
N PHE A 75 5.48 -9.50 2.56
CA PHE A 75 4.79 -10.10 1.42
C PHE A 75 5.57 -11.28 0.84
N LYS A 76 4.87 -12.39 0.58
CA LYS A 76 5.42 -13.51 -0.16
C LYS A 76 5.31 -13.26 -1.66
N TYR A 77 6.25 -13.80 -2.44
CA TYR A 77 6.35 -13.56 -3.90
C TYR A 77 5.03 -13.79 -4.65
N HIS A 78 4.29 -14.85 -4.34
CA HIS A 78 3.01 -15.14 -5.01
C HIS A 78 1.95 -14.05 -4.77
N GLN A 79 1.99 -13.36 -3.62
CA GLN A 79 1.03 -12.33 -3.26
C GLN A 79 1.25 -11.03 -4.04
N PHE A 80 2.44 -10.84 -4.63
CA PHE A 80 2.69 -9.73 -5.55
C PHE A 80 1.93 -9.91 -6.87
N PHE A 81 1.56 -11.13 -7.26
CA PHE A 81 0.77 -11.39 -8.48
C PHE A 81 -0.72 -11.13 -8.27
N ASP A 82 -1.21 -11.36 -7.05
CA ASP A 82 -2.62 -11.16 -6.68
C ASP A 82 -3.07 -9.68 -6.76
N ALA A 83 -2.11 -8.73 -6.85
CA ALA A 83 -2.40 -7.32 -7.06
C ALA A 83 -3.08 -7.04 -8.42
N GLU A 84 -2.92 -7.93 -9.42
CA GLU A 84 -3.58 -7.89 -10.74
C GLU A 84 -3.58 -6.51 -11.45
N LYS A 85 -2.56 -5.68 -11.24
CA LYS A 85 -2.49 -4.29 -11.75
C LYS A 85 -3.62 -3.37 -11.28
N LYS A 86 -4.32 -3.72 -10.19
CA LYS A 86 -5.40 -2.92 -9.60
C LYS A 86 -4.87 -1.95 -8.56
N ILE A 87 -3.80 -2.34 -7.86
CA ILE A 87 -3.18 -1.59 -6.77
C ILE A 87 -1.66 -1.79 -6.81
N VAL A 88 -0.89 -0.81 -6.34
CA VAL A 88 0.54 -1.00 -6.10
C VAL A 88 0.74 -1.49 -4.67
N ILE A 89 1.41 -2.63 -4.51
CA ILE A 89 1.85 -3.10 -3.20
C ILE A 89 3.20 -2.47 -2.90
N ALA A 90 3.35 -1.85 -1.74
CA ALA A 90 4.61 -1.36 -1.20
C ALA A 90 4.94 -2.11 0.09
N ASP A 91 5.96 -2.96 0.03
CA ASP A 91 6.55 -3.63 1.18
C ASP A 91 7.62 -2.72 1.80
N VAL A 92 7.30 -2.17 2.97
CA VAL A 92 8.17 -1.28 3.76
C VAL A 92 8.94 -2.03 4.86
N GLY A 93 8.98 -3.37 4.77
CA GLY A 93 9.82 -4.28 5.56
C GLY A 93 11.10 -4.72 4.84
#